data_AF-A0AAE5BW56-F1
#
_entry.id   AF-A0AAE5BW56-F1
#
_cell.length_a   1.000
_cell.length_b   1.000
_cell.length_c   1.000
_cell.angle_alpha   90.00
_cell.angle_beta   90.00
_cell.angle_gamma   90.00
#
_symmetry.space_group_name_H-M   'P 1'
#
loop_
_entity.id
_entity.type
_entity.pdbx_description
1 polymer ?
#
loop_
_entity_poly.entity_id
_entity_poly.type
_entity_poly.pdbx_seq_one_letter_code
_entity_poly.pdbx_strand_id
1 'polypeptide(L)'
;MSIRYTIGESGQNLVVEARVLDHFQRWRQIQPCMAEAGGQLFGVVDGAEVTIKLATGPRQSDRRGRFFFVADRFAEKIEIGRLHKAGLHYFGDWHTHPQSLPEPSGTDLTSMTDLFVRSKHELNAFLMVIVGTAPFPTGLHVSLHAADGWSRLQTC
;
A
#
# COMPACT_ATOMS: atom_id res chain seq x y z
N MET A 1 -5.95 -11.79 -12.65
CA MET A 1 -6.41 -12.31 -11.34
C MET A 1 -6.45 -11.14 -10.37
N SER A 2 -7.51 -11.00 -9.57
CA SER A 2 -7.59 -10.03 -8.46
C SER A 2 -7.58 -10.78 -7.13
N ILE A 3 -7.24 -10.09 -6.03
CA ILE A 3 -7.28 -10.65 -4.67
C ILE A 3 -8.29 -9.83 -3.85
N ARG A 4 -9.12 -10.52 -3.06
CA ARG A 4 -10.15 -9.91 -2.21
C ARG A 4 -9.81 -10.14 -0.73
N TYR A 5 -10.07 -9.12 0.09
CA TYR A 5 -9.95 -9.15 1.53
C TYR A 5 -11.22 -8.61 2.19
N THR A 6 -11.65 -9.22 3.29
CA THR A 6 -12.76 -8.71 4.10
C THR A 6 -12.26 -7.64 5.07
N ILE A 7 -12.94 -6.50 5.15
CA ILE A 7 -12.61 -5.42 6.08
C ILE A 7 -13.44 -5.57 7.36
N GLY A 8 -12.88 -6.26 8.36
CA GLY A 8 -13.50 -6.41 9.68
C GLY A 8 -14.96 -6.87 9.63
N GLU A 9 -15.80 -6.31 10.51
CA GLU A 9 -17.25 -6.57 10.55
C GLU A 9 -18.07 -5.57 9.72
N SER A 10 -17.44 -4.61 9.03
CA SER A 10 -18.16 -3.55 8.32
C SER A 10 -18.93 -4.04 7.10
N GLY A 11 -18.71 -5.30 6.68
CA GLY A 11 -19.24 -5.87 5.45
C GLY A 11 -18.57 -5.31 4.19
N GLN A 12 -17.55 -4.46 4.33
CA GLN A 12 -16.80 -3.93 3.20
C GLN A 12 -15.72 -4.91 2.72
N ASN A 13 -15.42 -4.85 1.42
CA ASN A 13 -14.40 -5.67 0.79
C ASN A 13 -13.34 -4.80 0.14
N LEU A 14 -12.08 -5.15 0.34
CA LEU A 14 -10.95 -4.60 -0.41
C LEU A 14 -10.64 -5.53 -1.58
N VAL A 15 -10.60 -4.98 -2.79
CA VAL A 15 -10.21 -5.69 -4.00
C VAL A 15 -8.93 -5.07 -4.55
N VAL A 16 -7.88 -5.89 -4.70
CA VAL A 16 -6.64 -5.48 -5.36
C VAL A 16 -6.67 -5.99 -6.80
N GLU A 17 -6.71 -5.07 -7.77
CA GLU A 17 -6.80 -5.41 -9.19
C GLU A 17 -5.51 -6.05 -9.72
N ALA A 18 -5.64 -6.84 -10.80
CA ALA A 18 -4.53 -7.55 -11.45
C ALA A 18 -3.34 -6.63 -11.78
N ARG A 19 -3.60 -5.45 -12.34
CA ARG A 19 -2.56 -4.48 -12.69
C ARG A 19 -1.74 -3.99 -11.49
N VAL A 20 -2.35 -3.95 -10.30
CA VAL A 20 -1.67 -3.59 -9.06
C VAL A 20 -0.77 -4.73 -8.61
N LEU A 21 -1.27 -5.97 -8.72
CA LEU A 21 -0.47 -7.17 -8.45
C LEU A 21 0.69 -7.31 -9.43
N ASP A 22 0.49 -7.02 -10.72
CA ASP A 22 1.56 -7.01 -11.73
C ASP A 22 2.62 -5.95 -11.42
N HIS A 23 2.18 -4.79 -10.91
CA HIS A 23 3.08 -3.74 -10.46
C HIS A 23 3.91 -4.20 -9.26
N PHE A 24 3.29 -4.80 -8.24
CA PHE A 24 3.99 -5.38 -7.09
C PHE A 24 4.97 -6.48 -7.53
N GLN A 25 4.54 -7.37 -8.42
CA GLN A 25 5.34 -8.48 -8.93
C GLN A 25 6.63 -8.00 -9.61
N ARG A 26 6.57 -6.87 -10.34
CA ARG A 26 7.75 -6.26 -10.98
C ARG A 26 8.79 -5.77 -9.98
N TRP A 27 8.36 -5.32 -8.80
CA TRP A 27 9.22 -4.66 -7.83
C TRP A 27 9.64 -5.53 -6.65
N ARG A 28 9.14 -6.76 -6.55
CA ARG A 28 9.55 -7.73 -5.51
C ARG A 28 11.07 -7.78 -5.37
N GLN A 29 11.57 -7.63 -4.14
CA GLN A 29 13.00 -7.65 -3.82
C GLN A 29 13.58 -9.07 -3.84
N ILE A 30 13.60 -9.70 -5.02
CA ILE A 30 14.06 -11.08 -5.20
C ILE A 30 15.59 -11.17 -5.11
N GLN A 31 16.31 -10.25 -5.76
CA GLN A 31 17.77 -10.29 -5.79
C GLN A 31 18.38 -9.48 -4.65
N PRO A 32 19.53 -9.89 -4.09
CA PRO A 32 20.19 -9.17 -2.99
C PRO A 32 20.56 -7.71 -3.27
N CYS A 33 20.69 -7.32 -4.53
CA CYS A 33 21.00 -5.95 -4.93
C CYS A 33 19.76 -5.06 -5.11
N MET A 34 18.55 -5.61 -5.03
CA MET A 34 17.32 -4.84 -5.23
C MET A 34 17.03 -3.96 -4.01
N ALA A 35 16.96 -2.66 -4.25
CA ALA A 35 16.51 -1.69 -3.27
C ALA A 35 15.01 -1.83 -3.01
N GLU A 36 14.59 -1.43 -1.82
CA GLU A 36 13.21 -1.34 -1.42
C GLU A 36 12.46 -0.43 -2.37
N ALA A 37 11.35 -0.92 -2.92
CA ALA A 37 10.44 -0.14 -3.74
C ALA A 37 9.21 0.21 -2.91
N GLY A 38 8.57 1.32 -3.24
CA GLY A 38 7.31 1.70 -2.64
C GLY A 38 6.66 2.83 -3.41
N GLY A 39 5.50 3.24 -2.92
CA GLY A 39 4.73 4.34 -3.47
C GLY A 39 3.29 4.29 -2.98
N GLN A 40 2.40 4.92 -3.74
CA GLN A 40 1.04 5.19 -3.26
C GLN A 40 0.00 4.31 -3.96
N LEU A 41 -1.04 3.95 -3.22
CA LEU A 41 -2.18 3.15 -3.65
C LEU A 41 -3.39 4.04 -3.92
N PHE A 42 -3.99 3.86 -5.09
CA PHE A 42 -5.15 4.60 -5.53
C PHE A 42 -6.27 3.71 -6.02
N GLY A 43 -7.50 4.16 -5.84
CA GLY A 43 -8.67 3.34 -6.12
C GLY A 43 -9.97 4.12 -6.20
N VAL A 44 -11.07 3.36 -6.13
CA VAL A 44 -12.43 3.87 -6.07
C VAL A 44 -13.21 3.12 -5.00
N VAL A 45 -14.26 3.75 -4.48
CA VAL A 45 -15.25 3.10 -3.60
C VAL A 45 -16.56 2.98 -4.37
N ASP A 46 -17.13 1.79 -4.43
CA ASP A 46 -18.46 1.52 -4.97
C ASP A 46 -19.28 0.73 -3.95
N GLY A 47 -20.17 1.42 -3.25
CA GLY A 47 -20.93 0.86 -2.12
C GLY A 47 -20.01 0.30 -1.03
N ALA A 48 -20.07 -1.01 -0.84
CA ALA A 48 -19.25 -1.72 0.15
C ALA A 48 -17.89 -2.19 -0.41
N GLU A 49 -17.59 -1.94 -1.68
CA GLU A 49 -16.36 -2.42 -2.32
C GLU A 49 -15.35 -1.29 -2.51
N VAL A 50 -14.16 -1.45 -1.94
CA VAL A 50 -12.99 -0.60 -2.15
C VAL A 50 -12.09 -1.30 -3.15
N THR A 51 -11.96 -0.74 -4.35
CA THR A 51 -11.12 -1.33 -5.41
C THR A 51 -9.83 -0.53 -5.58
N ILE A 52 -8.69 -1.14 -5.28
CA ILE A 52 -7.37 -0.58 -5.57
C ILE A 52 -7.04 -0.83 -7.03
N LYS A 53 -6.96 0.28 -7.76
CA LYS A 53 -6.82 0.35 -9.22
C LYS A 53 -5.40 0.64 -9.67
N LEU A 54 -4.60 1.33 -8.85
CA LEU A 54 -3.29 1.78 -9.25
C LEU A 54 -2.33 1.77 -8.06
N ALA A 55 -1.18 1.12 -8.25
CA ALA A 55 0.01 1.35 -7.45
C ALA A 55 0.98 2.22 -8.25
N THR A 56 1.45 3.29 -7.61
CA THR A 56 2.45 4.20 -8.17
C THR A 56 3.82 3.92 -7.57
N GLY A 57 4.85 4.56 -8.13
CA GLY A 57 6.22 4.42 -7.64
C GLY A 57 6.89 3.12 -8.08
N PRO A 58 8.10 2.84 -7.55
CA PRO A 58 8.99 3.85 -6.97
C PRO A 58 9.36 4.89 -8.04
N ARG A 59 9.51 6.13 -7.60
CA ARG A 59 9.89 7.29 -8.42
C ARG A 59 11.40 7.40 -8.45
N GLN A 60 11.92 8.08 -9.47
CA GLN A 60 13.35 8.34 -9.58
C GLN A 60 13.86 9.28 -8.47
N SER A 61 12.99 10.15 -7.95
CA SER A 61 13.33 11.06 -6.84
C SER A 61 13.28 10.41 -5.46
N ASP A 62 12.77 9.17 -5.35
CA ASP A 62 12.74 8.45 -4.08
C ASP A 62 14.15 8.01 -3.69
N ARG A 63 14.47 8.09 -2.39
CA ARG A 63 15.75 7.59 -1.86
C ARG A 63 15.55 6.18 -1.34
N ARG A 64 16.29 5.24 -1.92
CA ARG A 64 16.04 3.80 -1.76
C ARG A 64 17.33 3.07 -1.44
N GLY A 65 17.27 2.15 -0.50
CA GLY A 65 18.29 1.14 -0.25
C GLY A 65 17.63 -0.19 0.00
N ARG A 66 18.40 -1.25 0.26
CA ARG A 66 17.83 -2.60 0.42
C ARG A 66 16.82 -2.71 1.57
N PHE A 67 17.03 -1.95 2.63
CA PHE A 67 16.26 -1.99 3.88
C PHE A 67 15.71 -0.61 4.28
N PHE A 68 15.62 0.31 3.31
CA PHE A 68 14.98 1.59 3.56
C PHE A 68 14.36 2.15 2.28
N PHE A 69 13.21 2.79 2.44
CA PHE A 69 12.54 3.58 1.42
C PHE A 69 12.14 4.93 2.00
N VAL A 70 12.53 6.02 1.33
CA VAL A 70 12.15 7.38 1.68
C VAL A 70 11.53 8.03 0.46
N ALA A 71 10.21 8.18 0.51
CA ALA A 71 9.43 8.77 -0.55
C ALA A 71 9.69 10.28 -0.71
N ASP A 72 9.67 10.75 -1.95
CA ASP A 72 9.56 12.17 -2.25
C ASP A 72 8.13 12.67 -1.98
N ARG A 73 7.92 13.19 -0.76
CA ARG A 73 6.60 13.66 -0.30
C ARG A 73 6.03 14.80 -1.14
N PHE A 74 6.87 15.60 -1.81
CA PHE A 74 6.38 16.67 -2.69
C PHE A 74 5.81 16.08 -3.99
N ALA A 75 6.53 15.13 -4.61
CA ALA A 75 6.06 14.42 -5.78
C ALA A 75 4.78 13.62 -5.48
N GLU A 76 4.70 12.96 -4.33
CA GLU A 76 3.51 12.25 -3.87
C GLU A 76 2.29 13.15 -3.73
N LYS A 77 2.47 14.34 -3.16
CA LYS A 77 1.36 15.30 -3.01
C LYS A 77 0.84 15.78 -4.37
N ILE A 78 1.73 16.03 -5.32
CA ILE A 78 1.35 16.39 -6.69
C ILE A 78 0.58 15.23 -7.34
N GLU A 79 1.07 14.00 -7.16
CA GLU A 79 0.44 12.81 -7.71
C GLU A 79 -0.96 12.56 -7.13
N ILE A 80 -1.14 12.70 -5.81
CA ILE A 80 -2.46 12.64 -5.16
C ILE A 80 -3.40 13.65 -5.81
N GLY A 81 -2.99 14.92 -5.93
CA GLY A 81 -3.85 15.95 -6.51
C GLY A 81 -4.20 15.68 -7.98
N ARG A 82 -3.26 15.15 -8.77
CA ARG A 82 -3.46 14.79 -10.18
C ARG A 82 -4.43 13.62 -10.33
N LEU A 83 -4.24 12.56 -9.56
CA LEU A 83 -5.05 11.34 -9.64
C LEU A 83 -6.45 11.54 -9.05
N HIS A 84 -6.57 12.35 -7.99
CA HIS A 84 -7.87 12.76 -7.45
C HIS A 84 -8.72 13.48 -8.50
N LYS A 85 -8.12 14.41 -9.28
CA LYS A 85 -8.80 15.06 -10.42
C LYS A 85 -9.24 14.08 -11.52
N ALA A 86 -8.60 12.92 -11.60
CA ALA A 86 -8.95 11.84 -12.51
C ALA A 86 -9.93 10.82 -11.89
N GLY A 87 -10.48 11.10 -10.70
CA GLY A 87 -11.45 10.23 -10.01
C GLY A 87 -10.84 9.06 -9.26
N LEU A 88 -9.54 9.11 -8.97
CA LEU A 88 -8.84 8.09 -8.18
C LEU A 88 -8.45 8.63 -6.81
N HIS A 89 -8.99 8.03 -5.76
CA HIS A 89 -8.72 8.41 -4.37
C HIS A 89 -7.48 7.72 -3.86
N TYR A 90 -6.67 8.44 -3.07
CA TYR A 90 -5.55 7.88 -2.34
C TYR A 90 -6.05 7.03 -1.18
N PHE A 91 -5.56 5.80 -1.03
CA PHE A 91 -5.94 4.88 0.05
C PHE A 91 -4.82 4.58 1.04
N GLY A 92 -3.57 4.85 0.69
CA GLY A 92 -2.42 4.53 1.53
C GLY A 92 -1.19 4.21 0.69
N ASP A 93 -0.21 3.56 1.30
CA ASP A 93 1.10 3.31 0.70
C ASP A 93 1.40 1.81 0.60
N TRP A 94 2.33 1.47 -0.27
CA TRP A 94 2.92 0.14 -0.36
C TRP A 94 4.43 0.22 -0.37
N HIS A 95 5.08 -0.84 0.07
CA HIS A 95 6.52 -1.02 -0.05
C HIS A 95 6.90 -2.50 -0.10
N THR A 96 8.17 -2.80 -0.35
CA THR A 96 8.68 -4.18 -0.46
C THR A 96 9.55 -4.54 0.72
N HIS A 97 9.47 -5.77 1.23
CA HIS A 97 10.48 -6.30 2.14
C HIS A 97 11.19 -7.50 1.49
N PRO A 98 12.50 -7.72 1.77
CA PRO A 98 13.23 -8.89 1.28
C PRO A 98 12.92 -10.15 2.12
N GLN A 99 11.69 -10.25 2.62
CA GLN A 99 11.16 -11.35 3.43
C GLN A 99 10.16 -12.15 2.60
N SER A 100 10.13 -13.48 2.76
CA SER A 100 9.14 -14.33 2.05
C SER A 100 7.71 -14.00 2.46
N LEU A 101 7.49 -13.97 3.78
CA LEU A 101 6.26 -13.57 4.46
C LEU A 101 6.57 -12.25 5.18
N PRO A 102 6.21 -11.09 4.60
CA PRO A 102 6.62 -9.82 5.16
C PRO A 102 5.81 -9.45 6.39
N GLU A 103 6.45 -8.77 7.33
CA GLU A 103 5.79 -8.12 8.48
C GLU A 103 6.26 -6.67 8.58
N PRO A 104 5.39 -5.75 9.02
CA PRO A 104 5.76 -4.35 9.22
C PRO A 104 6.85 -4.21 10.28
N SER A 105 7.81 -3.35 10.01
CA SER A 105 8.78 -2.90 11.00
C SER A 105 8.13 -1.93 11.99
N GLY A 106 8.75 -1.70 13.15
CA GLY A 106 8.28 -0.67 14.09
C GLY A 106 8.26 0.73 13.45
N THR A 107 9.17 0.99 12.51
CA THR A 107 9.23 2.24 11.73
C THR A 107 8.03 2.36 10.79
N ASP A 108 7.60 1.26 10.17
CA ASP A 108 6.44 1.24 9.26
C ASP A 108 5.17 1.58 10.03
N LEU A 109 4.97 0.93 11.18
CA LEU A 109 3.82 1.16 12.05
C LEU A 109 3.75 2.62 12.51
N THR A 110 4.88 3.17 12.96
CA THR A 110 4.95 4.56 13.43
C THR A 110 4.68 5.54 12.29
N SER A 111 5.32 5.31 11.13
CA SER A 111 5.20 6.20 9.96
C SER A 111 3.77 6.23 9.43
N MET A 112 3.09 5.09 9.41
CA MET A 112 1.71 5.02 8.92
C MET A 112 0.72 5.69 9.89
N THR A 113 0.91 5.51 11.20
CA THR A 113 0.11 6.22 12.22
C THR A 113 0.33 7.73 12.13
N ASP A 114 1.57 8.19 12.02
CA ASP A 114 1.89 9.61 11.84
C ASP A 114 1.27 10.16 10.54
N LEU A 115 1.33 9.39 9.45
CA LEU A 115 0.75 9.78 8.17
C LEU A 115 -0.76 9.97 8.27
N PHE A 116 -1.46 9.04 8.93
CA PHE A 116 -2.91 9.12 9.18
C PHE A 116 -3.23 10.36 10.02
N VAL A 117 -2.64 10.50 11.21
CA VAL A 117 -2.96 11.58 12.16
C VAL A 117 -2.68 12.98 11.60
N ARG A 118 -1.64 13.12 10.77
CA ARG A 118 -1.21 14.44 10.26
C ARG A 118 -1.86 14.83 8.94
N SER A 119 -2.50 13.89 8.26
CA SER A 119 -3.12 14.14 6.96
C SER A 119 -4.55 14.67 7.12
N LYS A 120 -4.97 15.58 6.24
CA LYS A 120 -6.39 15.94 6.13
C LYS A 120 -7.06 14.99 5.14
N HIS A 121 -7.87 14.07 5.64
CA HIS A 121 -8.60 13.09 4.83
C HIS A 121 -9.94 12.74 5.47
N GLU A 122 -10.82 12.13 4.68
CA GLU A 122 -12.11 11.59 5.11
C GLU A 122 -12.08 10.06 5.25
N LEU A 123 -10.90 9.45 5.09
CA LEU A 123 -10.72 8.00 5.26
C LEU A 123 -10.72 7.60 6.73
N ASN A 124 -11.38 6.48 7.04
CA ASN A 124 -11.39 5.89 8.37
C ASN A 124 -10.09 5.15 8.71
N ALA A 125 -9.35 4.70 7.69
CA ALA A 125 -8.06 4.05 7.82
C ALA A 125 -7.24 4.23 6.53
N PHE A 126 -5.91 4.16 6.64
CA PHE A 126 -5.00 4.00 5.52
C PHE A 126 -4.61 2.54 5.31
N LEU A 127 -4.52 2.15 4.05
CA LEU A 127 -4.06 0.85 3.61
C LEU A 127 -2.53 0.82 3.59
N MET A 128 -1.94 -0.18 4.22
CA MET A 128 -0.53 -0.51 4.04
C MET A 128 -0.41 -1.87 3.37
N VAL A 129 0.38 -1.94 2.30
CA VAL A 129 0.71 -3.22 1.64
C VAL A 129 2.21 -3.43 1.66
N ILE A 130 2.67 -4.52 2.26
CA ILE A 130 4.08 -4.93 2.20
C ILE A 130 4.20 -6.13 1.28
N VAL A 131 5.03 -5.97 0.26
CA VAL A 131 5.26 -6.95 -0.80
C VAL A 131 6.53 -7.74 -0.50
N GLY A 132 6.35 -9.02 -0.15
CA GLY A 132 7.42 -9.96 0.12
C GLY A 132 7.85 -10.76 -1.11
N THR A 133 8.65 -11.79 -0.85
CA THR A 133 9.29 -12.62 -1.89
C THR A 133 8.59 -13.96 -2.10
N ALA A 134 7.48 -14.28 -1.41
CA ALA A 134 6.62 -15.41 -1.78
C ALA A 134 5.63 -15.02 -2.91
N PRO A 135 5.04 -15.99 -3.63
CA PRO A 135 3.92 -15.74 -4.53
C PRO A 135 2.71 -15.15 -3.81
N PHE A 136 1.89 -14.38 -4.53
CA PHE A 136 0.65 -13.83 -3.99
C PHE A 136 -0.46 -14.91 -3.95
N PRO A 137 -1.36 -14.87 -2.96
CA PRO A 137 -1.51 -13.83 -1.93
C PRO A 137 -0.54 -13.94 -0.74
N THR A 138 0.12 -15.09 -0.54
CA THR A 138 0.95 -15.36 0.65
C THR A 138 2.06 -14.35 0.88
N GLY A 139 2.70 -13.86 -0.19
CA GLY A 139 3.74 -12.83 -0.12
C GLY A 139 3.25 -11.41 0.16
N LEU A 140 1.98 -11.19 0.49
CA LEU A 140 1.44 -9.86 0.80
C LEU A 140 1.08 -9.76 2.28
N HIS A 141 1.63 -8.75 2.95
CA HIS A 141 1.03 -8.22 4.17
C HIS A 141 0.08 -7.10 3.76
N VAL A 142 -1.15 -7.14 4.25
CA VAL A 142 -2.16 -6.11 3.99
C VAL A 142 -2.76 -5.72 5.33
N SER A 143 -2.68 -4.44 5.69
CA SER A 143 -3.20 -3.92 6.96
C SER A 143 -3.87 -2.57 6.78
N LEU A 144 -4.81 -2.29 7.69
CA LEU A 144 -5.46 -0.99 7.84
C LEU A 144 -4.92 -0.30 9.08
N HIS A 145 -4.63 1.00 8.96
CA HIS A 145 -4.07 1.83 10.01
C HIS A 145 -4.98 3.03 10.26
N ALA A 146 -5.45 3.16 11.49
CA ALA A 146 -6.28 4.26 11.96
C ALA A 146 -5.60 4.96 13.16
N ALA A 147 -6.24 5.98 13.71
CA ALA A 147 -5.68 6.75 14.82
C ALA A 147 -5.48 5.92 16.11
N ASP A 148 -6.30 4.90 16.32
CA ASP A 148 -6.37 4.08 17.53
C ASP A 148 -5.67 2.71 17.40
N GLY A 149 -5.16 2.38 16.22
CA GLY A 149 -4.43 1.14 16.01
C GLY A 149 -4.37 0.69 14.56
N TRP A 150 -4.03 -0.58 14.38
CA TRP A 150 -3.98 -1.21 13.06
C TRP A 150 -4.49 -2.64 13.12
N SER A 151 -4.99 -3.14 11.99
CA SER A 151 -5.47 -4.51 11.86
C SER A 151 -4.99 -5.13 10.55
N ARG A 152 -4.57 -6.40 10.59
CA ARG A 152 -4.20 -7.16 9.40
C ARG A 152 -5.45 -7.71 8.73
N LEU A 153 -5.53 -7.58 7.41
CA LEU A 153 -6.59 -8.16 6.61
C LEU A 153 -6.23 -9.60 6.20
N GLN A 154 -7.26 -10.44 6.15
CA GLN A 154 -7.16 -11.82 5.67
C GLN A 154 -7.84 -11.94 4.30
N THR A 155 -7.28 -12.76 3.43
CA THR A 155 -7.89 -13.06 2.14
C THR A 155 -9.17 -13.88 2.35
N CYS A 156 -10.19 -13.60 1.54
CA CYS A 156 -11.41 -14.39 1.48
C CYS A 156 -11.18 -15.77 0.86
#